data_AF-G5SCD5-F1
#
_entry.id   AF-G5SCD5-F1
#
_cell.length_a   1.000
_cell.length_b   1.000
_cell.length_c   1.000
_cell.angle_alpha   90.00
_cell.angle_beta   90.00
_cell.angle_gamma   90.00
#
_symmetry.space_group_name_H-M   'P 1'
#
loop_
_entity.id
_entity.type
_entity.pdbx_description
1 polymer ?
#
loop_
_entity_poly.entity_id
_entity_poly.type
_entity_poly.pdbx_seq_one_letter_code
_entity_poly.pdbx_strand_id
1 'polypeptide(L)' 'MQRLRLKYPPPDGYCRWGRIQDVSATLLNAWLPGVFMGELCCIKPGEELAEVVGINGSKALSFAISFYE' A
#
# COMPACT_ATOMS: atom_id res chain seq x y z
N MET A 1 -8.88 -9.22 15.97
CA MET A 1 -8.32 -9.82 14.72
C MET A 1 -6.90 -9.32 14.48
N GLN A 2 -6.10 -9.98 13.65
CA GLN A 2 -4.65 -9.69 13.53
C GLN A 2 -4.37 -8.67 12.42
N ARG A 3 -3.97 -7.45 12.79
CA ARG A 3 -3.43 -6.44 11.88
C ARG A 3 -2.23 -7.02 11.12
N LEU A 4 -2.32 -7.07 9.80
CA LEU A 4 -1.21 -7.52 8.97
C LEU A 4 -0.11 -6.47 9.01
N ARG A 5 0.99 -6.85 9.65
CA ARG A 5 2.23 -6.07 9.70
C ARG A 5 3.29 -6.79 8.89
N LEU A 6 4.16 -6.04 8.25
CA LEU A 6 5.39 -6.59 7.69
C LEU A 6 6.18 -7.30 8.80
N LYS A 7 6.36 -8.62 8.63
CA LYS A 7 7.16 -9.44 9.57
C LYS A 7 8.66 -9.34 9.28
N TYR A 8 9.02 -9.07 8.02
CA TYR A 8 10.40 -8.99 7.55
C TYR A 8 10.50 -7.84 6.53
N PRO A 9 11.63 -7.11 6.47
CA PRO A 9 11.83 -6.14 5.41
C PRO A 9 11.78 -6.84 4.03
N PRO A 10 11.29 -6.14 2.98
CA PRO A 10 11.39 -6.66 1.63
C PRO A 10 12.86 -6.95 1.26
N PRO A 11 13.12 -7.93 0.37
CA PRO A 11 14.48 -8.25 -0.07
C PRO A 11 15.25 -7.02 -0.55
N ASP A 12 16.56 -6.98 -0.28
CA ASP A 12 17.42 -5.86 -0.66
C ASP A 12 17.32 -5.54 -2.16
N GLY A 13 17.18 -4.26 -2.48
CA GLY A 13 17.15 -3.75 -3.86
C GLY A 13 15.77 -3.64 -4.51
N TYR A 14 14.69 -4.12 -3.87
CA TYR A 14 13.31 -4.02 -4.41
C TYR A 14 12.41 -3.11 -3.57
N CYS A 15 12.92 -1.96 -3.14
CA CYS A 15 12.13 -0.99 -2.37
C CYS A 15 11.79 0.20 -3.24
N ARG A 16 10.51 0.32 -3.63
CA ARG A 16 9.98 1.48 -4.35
C ARG A 16 9.16 2.33 -3.40
N TRP A 17 9.32 3.64 -3.54
CA TRP A 17 8.65 4.62 -2.69
C TRP A 17 7.71 5.47 -3.52
N GLY A 18 6.62 5.86 -2.88
CA GLY A 18 5.55 6.62 -3.47
C GLY A 18 5.00 7.62 -2.46
N ARG A 19 3.95 8.31 -2.86
CA ARG A 19 3.30 9.32 -2.03
C ARG A 19 1.80 9.12 -2.06
N ILE A 20 1.18 9.06 -0.88
CA ILE A 20 -0.27 9.14 -0.73
C ILE A 20 -0.71 10.52 -1.21
N GLN A 21 -1.63 10.53 -2.16
CA GLN A 21 -2.21 11.74 -2.74
C GLN A 21 -3.54 12.07 -2.06
N ASP A 22 -4.34 11.05 -1.75
CA ASP A 22 -5.66 11.22 -1.15
C ASP A 22 -6.02 10.04 -0.24
N VAL A 23 -6.81 10.32 0.80
CA VAL A 23 -7.28 9.33 1.78
C VAL A 23 -8.80 9.43 1.87
N SER A 24 -9.47 8.34 1.51
CA SER A 24 -10.91 8.18 1.70
C SER A 24 -11.20 7.22 2.85
N ALA A 25 -12.48 6.96 3.13
CA ALA A 25 -12.89 6.03 4.19
C ALA A 25 -12.38 4.60 3.98
N THR A 26 -12.17 4.16 2.73
CA THR A 26 -11.83 2.77 2.40
C THR A 26 -10.64 2.63 1.44
N LEU A 27 -10.34 3.67 0.66
CA LEU A 27 -9.29 3.66 -0.35
C LEU A 27 -8.25 4.75 -0.09
N LEU A 28 -7.01 4.41 -0.38
CA LEU A 28 -5.88 5.32 -0.51
C LEU A 28 -5.56 5.51 -1.99
N ASN A 29 -5.49 6.75 -2.43
CA ASN A 29 -4.94 7.06 -3.74
C ASN A 29 -3.48 7.43 -3.56
N ALA A 30 -2.58 6.77 -4.29
CA ALA A 30 -1.15 7.01 -4.18
C ALA A 30 -0.51 7.06 -5.56
N TRP A 31 0.54 7.84 -5.69
CA TRP A 31 1.49 7.64 -6.78
C TRP A 31 2.57 6.68 -6.31
N LEU A 32 2.75 5.56 -7.00
CA LEU A 32 3.78 4.57 -6.69
C LEU A 32 4.20 3.87 -7.99
N PRO A 33 5.45 4.06 -8.47
CA PRO A 33 5.85 3.58 -9.79
C PRO A 33 6.04 2.06 -9.84
N GLY A 34 5.43 1.46 -10.86
CA GLY A 34 5.62 0.06 -11.24
C GLY A 34 5.09 -0.95 -10.22
N VAL A 35 4.03 -0.59 -9.49
CA VAL A 35 3.23 -1.55 -8.72
C VAL A 35 2.45 -2.48 -9.64
N PHE A 36 2.13 -3.66 -9.12
CA PHE A 36 1.21 -4.59 -9.76
C PHE A 36 -0.11 -4.71 -8.97
N MET A 37 -1.19 -5.09 -9.66
CA MET A 37 -2.46 -5.42 -9.00
C MET A 37 -2.26 -6.58 -8.02
N GLY A 38 -2.85 -6.47 -6.82
CA GLY A 38 -2.72 -7.44 -5.74
C GLY A 38 -1.41 -7.32 -4.93
N GLU A 39 -0.50 -6.41 -5.29
CA GLU A 39 0.74 -6.19 -4.54
C GLU A 39 0.44 -5.54 -3.19
N LEU A 40 1.11 -6.01 -2.13
CA LEU A 40 1.02 -5.43 -0.80
C LEU A 40 2.07 -4.33 -0.63
N CYS A 41 1.60 -3.11 -0.40
CA CYS A 41 2.43 -1.94 -0.13
C CYS A 41 2.45 -1.62 1.37
N CYS A 42 3.59 -1.11 1.85
CA CYS A 42 3.73 -0.63 3.22
C CYS A 42 3.46 0.86 3.33
N ILE A 43 2.57 1.25 4.25
CA ILE A 43 2.30 2.64 4.62
C ILE A 43 3.20 3.03 5.79
N LYS A 44 4.11 3.98 5.56
CA LYS A 44 4.92 4.60 6.62
C LYS A 44 4.23 5.86 7.18
N PRO A 45 4.44 6.20 8.46
CA PRO A 45 5.28 5.50 9.45
C PRO A 45 4.58 4.33 10.19
N GLY A 46 3.33 3.99 9.86
CA GLY A 46 2.51 3.04 10.64
C GLY A 46 2.78 1.54 10.40
N GLU A 47 3.63 1.20 9.43
CA GLU A 47 3.87 -0.17 8.95
C GLU A 47 2.58 -0.94 8.61
N GLU A 48 1.54 -0.21 8.19
CA GLU A 48 0.28 -0.81 7.76
C GLU A 48 0.43 -1.33 6.33
N LEU A 49 -0.28 -2.42 6.03
CA LEU A 49 -0.29 -2.99 4.69
C LEU A 49 -1.55 -2.56 3.94
N ALA A 50 -1.36 -2.16 2.69
CA ALA A 50 -2.41 -1.88 1.74
C ALA A 50 -2.23 -2.74 0.50
N GLU A 51 -3.31 -3.25 -0.06
CA GLU A 51 -3.28 -4.01 -1.31
C GLU A 51 -3.57 -3.07 -2.49
N VAL A 52 -2.84 -3.20 -3.59
CA VAL A 52 -3.15 -2.46 -4.82
C VAL A 52 -4.38 -3.09 -5.49
N VAL A 53 -5.49 -2.36 -5.48
CA VAL A 53 -6.78 -2.82 -6.03
C VAL A 53 -7.17 -2.13 -7.34
N GLY A 54 -6.39 -1.14 -7.78
CA GLY A 54 -6.55 -0.49 -9.07
C GLY A 54 -5.28 0.22 -9.52
N ILE A 55 -5.08 0.32 -10.83
CA ILE A 55 -3.95 1.05 -11.42
C ILE A 55 -4.49 1.95 -12.54
N ASN A 56 -4.10 3.23 -12.52
CA ASN A 56 -4.36 4.18 -13.58
C ASN A 56 -3.05 4.89 -13.97
N GLY A 57 -2.36 4.34 -14.97
CA GLY A 57 -1.04 4.80 -15.37
C GLY A 57 -0.03 4.64 -14.24
N SER A 58 0.59 5.74 -13.81
CA SER A 58 1.51 5.77 -12.65
C SER A 58 0.82 6.08 -11.32
N LYS A 59 -0.51 6.23 -11.31
CA LYS A 59 -1.31 6.31 -10.08
C LYS A 59 -1.80 4.93 -9.69
N ALA A 60 -1.53 4.55 -8.46
CA ALA A 60 -2.03 3.36 -7.81
C ALA A 60 -3.25 3.72 -6.95
N LEU A 61 -4.33 2.96 -7.11
CA LEU A 61 -5.43 2.92 -6.15
C LEU A 61 -5.14 1.74 -5.23
N SER A 62 -4.82 2.05 -3.98
CA SER A 62 -4.52 1.06 -2.95
C SER A 62 -5.67 1.02 -1.96
N PHE A 63 -6.14 -0.18 -1.63
CA PHE A 63 -7.08 -0.38 -0.54
C PHE A 63 -6.28 -0.56 0.74
N ALA A 64 -6.47 0.34 1.70
CA ALA A 64 -5.93 0.13 3.04
C ALA A 64 -6.70 -1.03 3.68
N ILE A 65 -6.01 -2.13 3.97
CA ILE A 65 -6.58 -3.20 4.79
C ILE A 65 -6.50 -2.72 6.25
N SER A 66 -7.39 -1.80 6.61
CA SER A 66 -7.66 -1.45 8.00
C SER A 66 -8.92 -2.20 8.44
N PHE A 67 -8.77 -3.46 8.83
CA PHE A 67 -9.82 -4.14 9.60
C PHE A 67 -9.83 -3.54 11.01
N TYR A 68 -10.85 -2.71 11.29
CA TYR A 68 -11.20 -2.28 12.65
C TYR A 68 -11.78 -3.47 13.42
N GLU A 69 -11.11 -3.86 14.51
CA GLU A 69 -11.68 -4.22 15.82
C GLU A 69 -10.53 -4.35 16.84
#